data_AF-B7ASI8-F1
#
_entry.id   AF-B7ASI8-F1
#
_cell.length_a   1.000
_cell.length_b   1.000
_cell.length_c   1.000
_cell.angle_alpha   90.00
_cell.angle_beta   90.00
_cell.angle_gamma   90.00
#
_symmetry.space_group_name_H-M   'P 1'
#
loop_
_entity.id
_entity.type
_entity.pdbx_description
1 polymer ?
#
loop_
_entity_poly.entity_id
_entity_poly.type
_entity_poly.pdbx_seq_one_letter_code
_entity_poly.pdbx_strand_id
1 'polypeptide(L)' 'MKDRANKGYWQRLAKIYAPLMESDKKFYNAICGYIRDYLKSDMNVLELACGTGQLSFPLSDCTNSWTATDFLGKYD' A
#
# COMPACT_ATOMS: atom_id res chain seq x y z
N MET A 1 5.69 28.69 3.29
CA MET A 1 4.46 27.87 3.27
C MET A 1 4.40 27.08 4.57
N LYS A 2 3.31 27.18 5.35
CA LYS A 2 3.04 26.19 6.40
C LYS A 2 2.95 24.83 5.70
N ASP A 3 3.66 23.83 6.21
CA ASP A 3 3.59 22.45 5.75
C ASP A 3 2.14 21.95 5.95
N ARG A 4 1.27 22.13 4.95
CA ARG A 4 -0.14 21.65 4.97
C ARG A 4 -0.21 20.12 4.95
N ALA A 5 0.90 19.50 4.61
CA ALA A 5 1.09 18.09 4.36
C ALA A 5 1.46 17.33 5.65
N ASN A 6 2.07 18.02 6.62
CA ASN A 6 2.50 17.47 7.91
C ASN A 6 3.31 16.17 7.73
N LYS A 7 4.23 16.16 6.76
CA LYS A 7 4.92 14.95 6.30
C LYS A 7 5.73 14.28 7.41
N GLY A 8 6.34 15.08 8.29
CA GLY A 8 7.09 14.58 9.44
C GLY A 8 6.22 13.84 10.48
N TYR A 9 4.95 14.24 10.63
CA TYR A 9 4.00 13.54 11.49
C TYR A 9 3.69 12.14 10.94
N TRP A 10 3.38 12.04 9.64
CA TRP A 10 3.11 10.77 8.99
C TRP A 10 4.34 9.85 8.95
N GLN A 11 5.55 10.37 8.73
CA GLN A 11 6.78 9.58 8.82
C GLN A 11 7.00 8.99 10.22
N ARG A 12 6.71 9.76 11.27
CA ARG A 12 6.86 9.28 12.65
C ARG A 12 5.84 8.20 12.97
N LEU A 13 4.62 8.34 12.48
CA LEU A 13 3.56 7.35 12.65
C LEU A 13 3.78 6.09 11.83
N ALA A 14 4.29 6.19 10.60
CA ALA A 14 4.60 5.04 9.76
C ALA A 14 5.56 4.07 10.45
N LYS A 15 6.54 4.58 11.21
CA LYS A 15 7.45 3.75 12.02
C LYS A 15 6.75 2.93 13.11
N ILE A 16 5.57 3.36 13.56
CA ILE A 16 4.77 2.66 14.59
C ILE A 16 3.80 1.68 13.93
N TYR A 17 3.16 2.08 12.82
CA TYR A 17 2.17 1.23 12.16
C TYR A 17 2.80 0.16 11.26
N ALA A 18 3.98 0.37 10.66
CA ALA A 18 4.59 -0.63 9.78
C ALA A 18 4.81 -1.99 10.48
N PRO A 19 5.39 -2.07 11.69
CA PRO A 19 5.51 -3.34 12.42
C PRO A 19 4.15 -3.94 12.82
N LEU A 20 3.18 -3.09 13.17
CA LEU A 20 1.83 -3.52 13.55
C LEU A 20 1.08 -4.11 12.35
N MET A 21 1.15 -3.47 11.18
CA MET A 21 0.56 -3.96 9.94
C MET A 21 1.23 -5.24 9.48
N GLU A 22 2.55 -5.37 9.66
CA GLU A 22 3.26 -6.62 9.38
C GLU A 22 2.87 -7.76 10.35
N SER A 23 2.47 -7.45 11.58
CA SER A 23 2.03 -8.47 12.53
C SER A 23 0.69 -9.15 12.14
N ASP A 24 -0.10 -8.50 11.27
CA ASP A 24 -1.44 -8.97 10.89
C ASP A 24 -1.51 -9.55 9.47
N LYS A 25 -0.50 -10.34 9.10
CA LYS A 25 -0.39 -10.99 7.77
C LYS A 25 -1.64 -11.78 7.38
N LYS A 26 -2.32 -12.42 8.34
CA LYS A 26 -3.54 -13.20 8.07
C LYS A 26 -4.68 -12.31 7.56
N PHE A 27 -4.86 -11.14 8.16
CA PHE A 27 -5.87 -10.17 7.75
C PHE A 27 -5.59 -9.64 6.34
N TYR A 28 -4.34 -9.22 6.07
CA TYR A 28 -3.96 -8.74 4.74
C TYR A 28 -4.06 -9.83 3.67
N ASN A 29 -3.71 -11.08 3.98
CA ASN A 29 -3.88 -12.19 3.04
C ASN A 29 -5.36 -12.43 2.69
N ALA A 30 -6.27 -12.32 3.67
CA ALA A 30 -7.70 -12.46 3.42
C ALA A 30 -8.24 -11.34 2.51
N ILE A 31 -7.82 -10.09 2.76
CA ILE A 31 -8.18 -8.95 1.90
C ILE A 31 -7.61 -9.12 0.49
N CYS A 32 -6.34 -9.53 0.37
CA CYS A 32 -5.72 -9.77 -0.93
C CYS A 32 -6.47 -10.86 -1.70
N GLY A 33 -6.86 -11.94 -1.03
CA GLY A 33 -7.69 -12.99 -1.64
C GLY A 33 -9.00 -12.42 -2.20
N TYR A 34 -9.72 -11.61 -1.42
CA TYR A 34 -10.96 -10.99 -1.87
C TYR A 34 -10.76 -10.03 -3.05
N ILE A 35 -9.74 -9.18 -3.02
CA ILE A 35 -9.47 -8.21 -4.09
C ILE A 35 -9.05 -8.93 -5.38
N ARG A 36 -8.27 -10.01 -5.26
CA ARG A 36 -7.72 -10.77 -6.40
C ARG A 36 -8.82 -11.24 -7.36
N ASP A 37 -9.99 -11.61 -6.85
CA ASP A 37 -11.12 -12.07 -7.67
C ASP A 37 -11.68 -10.99 -8.61
N TYR A 38 -11.40 -9.71 -8.34
CA TYR A 38 -11.81 -8.58 -9.18
C TYR A 38 -10.73 -8.10 -10.15
N LEU A 39 -9.48 -8.57 -9.97
CA LEU A 39 -8.36 -8.17 -10.81
C LEU A 39 -8.32 -9.01 -12.10
N LYS A 40 -7.91 -8.35 -13.19
CA LYS A 40 -7.65 -8.99 -14.48
C LYS A 40 -6.29 -8.57 -15.01
N SER A 41 -5.67 -9.45 -15.76
CA SER A 41 -4.31 -9.29 -16.27
C SER A 41 -4.13 -8.12 -17.24
N ASP A 42 -5.20 -7.56 -17.78
CA ASP A 42 -5.19 -6.39 -18.67
C ASP A 42 -5.40 -5.05 -17.93
N MET A 43 -5.69 -5.08 -16.63
CA MET A 43 -5.97 -3.87 -15.85
C MET A 43 -4.70 -3.07 -15.54
N ASN A 44 -4.84 -1.74 -15.53
CA ASN A 44 -3.87 -0.82 -14.94
C ASN A 44 -4.46 -0.27 -13.64
N VAL A 45 -3.87 -0.62 -12.50
CA VAL A 45 -4.41 -0.31 -11.17
C VAL A 45 -3.66 0.88 -10.54
N LEU A 46 -4.41 1.75 -9.87
CA LEU A 46 -3.88 2.82 -9.02
C LEU A 46 -4.24 2.54 -7.56
N GLU A 47 -3.24 2.35 -6.73
CA GLU A 47 -3.38 2.25 -5.28
C GLU A 47 -3.04 3.59 -4.62
N LEU A 48 -3.99 4.11 -3.84
CA LEU A 48 -3.84 5.33 -3.06
C LEU A 48 -3.55 4.98 -1.61
N ALA A 49 -2.58 5.68 -1.01
CA ALA A 49 -2.10 5.42 0.35
C ALA A 49 -1.60 3.97 0.52
N CYS A 50 -0.67 3.56 -0.35
CA CYS A 50 -0.16 2.19 -0.37
C CYS A 50 0.60 1.78 0.90
N GLY A 51 0.93 2.73 1.78
CA GLY A 51 1.69 2.50 2.99
C GLY A 51 3.00 1.81 2.68
N THR A 52 3.19 0.64 3.28
CA THR A 52 4.36 -0.23 3.09
C THR A 52 4.13 -1.35 2.07
N GLY A 53 3.06 -1.28 1.25
CA GLY A 53 2.86 -2.17 0.10
C GLY A 53 2.19 -3.50 0.42
N GLN A 54 1.48 -3.62 1.55
CA GLN A 54 0.79 -4.85 1.97
C GLN A 54 -0.18 -5.40 0.91
N LEU A 55 -0.80 -4.51 0.11
CA LEU A 55 -1.65 -4.91 -1.01
C LEU A 55 -0.87 -4.92 -2.33
N SER A 56 0.00 -3.94 -2.55
CA SER A 56 0.74 -3.79 -3.80
C SER A 56 1.55 -5.04 -4.15
N PHE A 57 2.39 -5.52 -3.23
CA PHE A 57 3.30 -6.64 -3.49
C PHE A 57 2.59 -7.95 -3.85
N PRO A 58 1.56 -8.41 -3.13
CA PRO A 58 0.89 -9.66 -3.46
C PRO A 58 -0.07 -9.58 -4.66
N LEU A 59 -0.53 -8.37 -5.04
CA LEU A 59 -1.58 -8.19 -6.04
C LEU A 59 -1.08 -7.68 -7.40
N SER A 60 0.07 -6.99 -7.46
CA SER A 60 0.57 -6.36 -8.68
C SER A 60 0.66 -7.33 -9.87
N ASP A 61 1.07 -8.57 -9.60
CA ASP A 61 1.28 -9.62 -10.62
C ASP A 61 -0.01 -10.12 -11.26
N CYS A 62 -1.18 -9.73 -10.74
CA CYS A 62 -2.48 -10.09 -11.30
C CYS A 62 -2.93 -9.14 -12.42
N THR A 63 -2.16 -8.09 -12.69
CA THR A 63 -2.57 -6.93 -13.49
C THR A 63 -1.49 -6.56 -14.51
N ASN A 64 -1.83 -5.74 -15.52
CA ASN A 64 -0.88 -5.27 -16.51
C ASN A 64 0.10 -4.24 -15.91
N SER A 65 -0.40 -3.36 -15.03
CA SER A 65 0.43 -2.46 -14.24
C SER A 65 -0.22 -2.10 -12.91
N TRP A 66 0.63 -1.84 -11.91
CA TRP A 66 0.20 -1.42 -10.58
C TRP A 66 1.00 -0.19 -10.14
N THR A 67 0.34 0.97 -10.15
CA THR A 67 0.91 2.21 -9.65
C THR A 67 0.49 2.41 -8.21
N ALA A 68 1.43 2.29 -7.28
CA ALA A 68 1.19 2.50 -5.85
C ALA A 68 1.72 3.87 -5.43
N THR A 69 0.89 4.65 -4.73
CA THR A 69 1.23 6.00 -4.29
C THR A 69 0.99 6.18 -2.81
N ASP A 70 1.94 6.78 -2.12
CA ASP A 70 1.79 7.23 -0.75
C ASP A 70 2.39 8.63 -0.60
N PHE A 71 1.97 9.31 0.44
CA PHE A 71 2.47 10.60 0.85
C PHE A 71 3.93 10.57 1.30
N LEU A 72 4.35 9.42 1.82
CA LEU A 72 5.72 9.14 2.20
C LEU A 72 6.45 8.61 0.97
N GLY A 73 7.22 9.49 0.32
CA GLY A 73 8.03 9.12 -0.86
C GLY A 73 8.90 7.89 -0.61
N LYS A 74 9.08 7.10 -1.67
CA LYS A 74 9.83 5.84 -1.82
C LYS A 74 10.63 5.40 -0.59
N TYR A 75 10.27 4.25 -0.04
CA TYR A 75 11.19 3.46 0.77
C TYR A 75 12.25 2.91 -0.19
N ASP A 76 13.48 3.44 -0.11
CA ASP A 76 14.65 2.94 -0.86
C ASP A 76 15.00 1.50 -0.45
#